data_AF-A0A8T5KVD3-F1
#
_entry.id   AF-A0A8T5KVD3-F1
#
_cell.length_a   1.000
_cell.length_b   1.000
_cell.length_c   1.000
_cell.angle_alpha   90.00
_cell.angle_beta   90.00
_cell.angle_gamma   90.00
#
_symmetry.space_group_name_H-M   'P 1'
#
loop_
_entity.id
_entity.type
_entity.pdbx_description
1 polymer ?
#
loop_
_entity_poly.entity_id
_entity_poly.type
_entity_poly.pdbx_seq_one_letter_code
_entity_poly.pdbx_strand_id
1 'polypeptide(L)' 'MKKKITEKTKLSELLSMNPKVSEILFEVGLYCVGCPAAAQETLEQGCKAHGMNKKDIDEIVERLNKI' A
#
# COMPACT_ATOMS: atom_id res chain seq x y z
N MET A 1 -1.54 20.12 3.48
CA MET A 1 -1.99 19.06 4.41
C MET A 1 -1.53 17.72 3.86
N LYS A 2 -0.70 16.95 4.58
CA LYS A 2 -0.36 15.57 4.16
C LYS A 2 -1.63 14.73 4.31
N LYS A 3 -2.09 14.11 3.22
CA LYS A 3 -3.25 13.21 3.24
C LYS A 3 -2.85 11.96 4.04
N LYS A 4 -3.63 11.61 5.07
CA LYS A 4 -3.36 10.46 5.93
C LYS A 4 -3.60 9.17 5.15
N ILE A 5 -2.62 8.28 5.15
CA ILE A 5 -2.72 6.97 4.49
C ILE A 5 -3.51 6.03 5.39
N THR A 6 -4.39 5.23 4.79
CA THR A 6 -5.20 4.21 5.47
C THR A 6 -5.21 2.93 4.64
N GLU A 7 -5.67 1.82 5.21
CA GLU A 7 -5.84 0.55 4.47
C GLU A 7 -6.82 0.65 3.28
N LYS A 8 -7.69 1.67 3.29
CA LYS A 8 -8.65 1.96 2.21
C LYS A 8 -8.07 2.84 1.11
N THR A 9 -6.85 3.35 1.27
CA THR A 9 -6.18 4.13 0.23
C THR A 9 -5.88 3.22 -0.96
N LYS A 10 -6.16 3.70 -2.18
CA LYS A 10 -5.89 2.95 -3.41
C LYS A 10 -4.39 2.81 -3.66
N LEU A 11 -3.97 1.69 -4.23
CA LEU A 11 -2.57 1.44 -4.59
C LEU A 11 -2.04 2.48 -5.59
N SER A 12 -2.85 2.88 -6.58
CA SER A 12 -2.49 3.95 -7.52
C SER A 12 -2.27 5.31 -6.84
N GLU A 13 -3.08 5.62 -5.84
CA GLU A 13 -2.94 6.85 -5.07
C GLU A 13 -1.64 6.80 -4.25
N LEU A 14 -1.40 5.69 -3.55
CA LEU A 14 -0.19 5.45 -2.77
C LEU A 14 1.10 5.67 -3.59
N LEU A 15 1.17 5.06 -4.77
CA LEU A 15 2.33 5.21 -5.67
C LEU A 15 2.52 6.65 -6.19
N SER A 16 1.44 7.43 -6.27
CA SER A 16 1.48 8.83 -6.70
C SER A 16 1.87 9.79 -5.58
N MET A 17 1.80 9.37 -4.30
CA MET A 17 2.04 10.24 -3.15
C MET A 17 3.51 10.45 -2.85
N ASN A 18 4.34 9.40 -2.94
CA ASN A 18 5.76 9.47 -2.63
C ASN A 18 6.50 8.32 -3.33
N PRO A 19 7.60 8.58 -4.05
CA PRO A 19 8.40 7.54 -4.69
C PRO A 19 8.86 6.43 -3.75
N LYS A 20 9.08 6.71 -2.46
CA LYS A 20 9.47 5.70 -1.45
C LYS A 20 8.37 4.69 -1.12
N VAL A 21 7.13 4.95 -1.51
CA VAL A 21 6.02 4.03 -1.26
C VAL A 21 6.21 2.72 -2.01
N SER A 22 6.71 2.76 -3.26
CA SER A 22 6.96 1.54 -4.03
C SER A 22 8.00 0.65 -3.34
N GLU A 23 9.04 1.23 -2.73
CA GLU A 23 10.06 0.50 -1.98
C GLU A 23 9.44 -0.25 -0.79
N ILE A 24 8.62 0.42 0.03
CA ILE A 24 7.93 -0.20 1.17
C ILE A 24 6.98 -1.31 0.70
N LEU A 25 6.21 -1.07 -0.36
CA LEU A 25 5.27 -2.06 -0.90
C LEU A 25 6.01 -3.30 -1.46
N PHE A 26 7.17 -3.11 -2.08
CA PHE A 26 7.99 -4.22 -2.56
C PHE A 26 8.61 -5.03 -1.42
N GLU A 27 9.11 -4.37 -0.37
CA GLU A 27 9.65 -5.06 0.80
C GLU A 27 8.63 -5.99 1.48
N VAL A 28 7.35 -5.60 1.46
CA VAL A 28 6.27 -6.42 2.02
C VAL A 28 5.71 -7.44 1.02
N GLY A 29 6.20 -7.47 -0.22
CA GLY A 29 5.83 -8.47 -1.21
C GLY A 29 4.71 -8.08 -2.17
N LEU A 30 4.30 -6.80 -2.19
CA LEU A 30 3.30 -6.26 -3.11
C LEU A 30 3.95 -5.75 -4.41
N TYR A 31 4.57 -6.65 -5.16
CA TYR A 31 5.23 -6.31 -6.43
C TYR A 31 4.23 -5.92 -7.53
N CYS A 32 2.99 -6.39 -7.43
CA CYS A 32 1.94 -6.19 -8.42
C CYS A 32 1.37 -4.76 -8.45
N VAL A 33 1.79 -3.86 -7.54
CA VAL A 33 1.22 -2.51 -7.38
C VAL A 33 1.35 -1.63 -8.63
N GLY A 34 2.32 -1.93 -9.50
CA GLY A 34 2.48 -1.26 -10.80
C GLY A 34 1.62 -1.83 -11.93
N CYS A 35 0.88 -2.92 -11.70
CA CYS A 35 0.00 -3.52 -12.70
C CYS A 35 -1.28 -2.69 -12.86
N PRO A 36 -1.74 -2.39 -14.10
CA PRO A 36 -2.99 -1.67 -14.33
C PRO A 36 -4.21 -2.31 -13.66
N ALA A 37 -4.20 -3.65 -13.51
CA ALA A 37 -5.27 -4.38 -12.84
C ALA A 37 -5.34 -4.09 -11.33
N ALA A 38 -4.19 -3.91 -10.67
CA ALA A 38 -4.10 -3.66 -9.24
C ALA A 38 -4.28 -2.17 -8.87
N ALA A 39 -4.22 -1.27 -9.86
CA ALA A 39 -4.30 0.17 -9.66
C ALA A 39 -5.61 0.62 -8.96
N GLN A 40 -6.70 -0.15 -9.10
CA GLN A 40 -7.99 0.16 -8.48
C GLN A 40 -8.19 -0.50 -7.11
N GLU A 41 -7.31 -1.43 -6.73
CA GLU A 41 -7.39 -2.10 -5.43
C GLU A 41 -6.96 -1.17 -4.30
N THR A 42 -7.53 -1.38 -3.12
CA THR A 42 -7.04 -0.76 -1.88
C THR A 42 -5.80 -1.50 -1.38
N LEU A 43 -5.03 -0.84 -0.51
CA LEU A 43 -3.93 -1.48 0.19
C LEU A 43 -4.39 -2.76 0.90
N GLU A 44 -5.53 -2.70 1.61
CA GLU A 44 -6.10 -3.85 2.30
C GLU A 44 -6.39 -5.03 1.36
N GLN A 45 -7.00 -4.75 0.19
CA GLN A 45 -7.35 -5.79 -0.79
C GLN A 45 -6.08 -6.44 -1.35
N GLY A 46 -5.10 -5.63 -1.75
CA GLY A 46 -3.81 -6.14 -2.25
C GLY A 46 -3.09 -6.98 -1.19
N CYS A 47 -2.98 -6.49 0.04
CA CYS A 47 -2.37 -7.22 1.14
C CYS A 47 -3.07 -8.56 1.41
N LYS A 48 -4.40 -8.57 1.47
CA LYS A 48 -5.19 -9.80 1.72
C LYS A 48 -5.07 -10.81 0.59
N ALA A 49 -4.99 -10.38 -0.67
CA ALA A 49 -4.75 -11.27 -1.81
C ALA A 49 -3.41 -12.01 -1.71
N HIS A 50 -2.46 -11.46 -0.96
CA HIS A 50 -1.15 -12.04 -0.67
C HIS A 50 -1.08 -12.72 0.72
N GLY A 51 -2.21 -12.96 1.38
CA GLY A 51 -2.28 -13.70 2.65
C GLY A 51 -1.87 -12.91 3.89
N MET A 52 -1.72 -11.59 3.79
CA MET A 52 -1.41 -10.74 4.93
C MET A 52 -2.63 -10.57 5.83
N ASN A 53 -2.39 -10.56 7.14
CA ASN A 53 -3.43 -10.35 8.14
C ASN A 53 -3.56 -8.85 8.49
N LYS A 54 -4.54 -8.52 9.34
CA LYS A 54 -4.83 -7.15 9.74
C LYS A 54 -3.64 -6.44 10.41
N LYS A 55 -2.85 -7.16 11.21
CA LYS A 55 -1.68 -6.62 11.91
C LYS A 55 -0.58 -6.21 10.93
N ASP A 56 -0.33 -7.03 9.92
CA ASP A 56 0.66 -6.72 8.88
C ASP A 56 0.25 -5.45 8.11
N ILE A 57 -1.05 -5.33 7.79
CA ILE A 57 -1.61 -4.15 7.11
C ILE A 57 -1.47 -2.90 7.96
N ASP A 58 -1.75 -2.99 9.27
CA ASP A 58 -1.64 -1.86 10.18
C ASP A 58 -0.19 -1.38 10.31
N GLU A 59 0.78 -2.30 10.36
CA GLU A 59 2.21 -1.97 10.36
C GLU A 59 2.64 -1.27 9.06
N ILE A 60 2.18 -1.76 7.91
CA ILE A 60 2.43 -1.12 6.61
C ILE A 60 1.86 0.30 6.59
N VAL A 61 0.62 0.50 7.04
CA VAL A 61 -0.01 1.82 7.12
C VAL A 61 0.79 2.75 8.03
N GLU A 62 1.27 2.26 9.17
CA GLU A 62 2.09 3.06 10.08
C GLU A 62 3.41 3.48 9.42
N ARG A 63 4.10 2.55 8.75
CA ARG A 63 5.33 2.84 7.99
C ARG A 63 5.10 3.86 6.89
N LEU A 64 4.02 3.72 6.12
CA LEU A 64 3.65 4.63 5.04
C LEU A 64 3.29 6.05 5.54
N ASN A 65 2.78 6.19 6.76
CA ASN A 65 2.50 7.53 7.33
C ASN A 65 3.75 8.20 7.90
N LYS A 66 4.87 7.49 8.06
CA LYS A 66 6.14 8.01 8.61
C LYS A 66 7.09 8.58 7.56
N ILE A 67 6.77 8.47 6.26
CA ILE A 67 7.61 8.98 5.15
C ILE A 67 7.24 10.39 4.68
#